data_AF-A0A544TWM3-F1
#
_entry.id   AF-A0A544TWM3-F1
#
_cell.length_a   1.000
_cell.length_b   1.000
_cell.length_c   1.000
_cell.angle_alpha   90.00
_cell.angle_beta   90.00
_cell.angle_gamma   90.00
#
_symmetry.space_group_name_H-M   'P 1'
#
loop_
_entity.id
_entity.type
_entity.pdbx_description
1 polymer ?
#
loop_
_entity_poly.entity_id
_entity_poly.type
_entity_poly.pdbx_seq_one_letter_code
_entity_poly.pdbx_strand_id
1 'polypeptide(L)'
;MVIENNKEKKGVIHSEDSMMDLEKPSEVESLVMLIFELAKKGQTLDVPFIVGETNIQEVHELWGTPDKSSELTMATYEDYVSKSTAIGYRTNSVFDIRSNGVSVQQIYLNDIKTIKGKADEIRSYQDDEVNQIILVYNVTSTYQLKWVLPKPTENNPNPSVDHISVVTDVKTGIVQENPAISKMSLEEKIGQMIFAGIQGTDLSEETKRLISTDKVGGIIFFKDNLKEANQTVALLNVIKSESNKEKFPLFLGVDQEGGRITRLPGLSRLPTNEEIGKQNDPSYSYSIGAHLGEQLNAFGFNIDFAPVLDVNSNPKNPVIGDRSFGNNPNIVSELGIQTMQGIQSQNVISVVKHFPGHGDTAEDSHKELPVIRKSLEELNKLELIPFKNALEDGADVVMVAHILLPKIDPNFPSSMSHEIITGILREQMQFDGVIMTDDMTMNAILGNYKIDQAAVEAVKAGNDIVLIAHDYTNVKKTIEAIVRAVKDGEISEESINESVNRILSLKEKYNLANEKVDEVDLQQLNKDIEKLLRK
;
A
#
# COMPACT_ATOMS: atom_id res chain seq x y z
N MET A 1 58.30 55.88 66.49
CA MET A 1 58.04 55.74 65.04
C MET A 1 57.26 54.45 64.85
N VAL A 2 56.05 54.56 64.27
CA VAL A 2 55.40 53.61 63.33
C VAL A 2 55.14 52.18 63.85
N ILE A 3 53.94 51.84 64.32
CA ILE A 3 52.65 51.48 63.65
C ILE A 3 52.52 49.97 63.33
N GLU A 4 51.65 49.35 64.13
CA GLU A 4 50.57 48.36 63.90
C GLU A 4 50.71 47.11 62.99
N ASN A 5 50.24 46.01 63.58
CA ASN A 5 49.68 44.79 62.99
C ASN A 5 48.81 45.01 61.74
N ASN A 6 48.90 44.11 60.76
CA ASN A 6 47.67 43.60 60.15
C ASN A 6 47.79 42.21 59.49
N LYS A 7 46.72 41.46 59.67
CA LYS A 7 46.41 40.14 59.11
C LYS A 7 45.96 40.24 57.65
N GLU A 8 46.06 39.09 56.97
CA GLU A 8 45.25 38.63 55.83
C GLU A 8 45.20 39.47 54.55
N LYS A 9 45.81 38.94 53.48
CA LYS A 9 45.34 39.15 52.10
C LYS A 9 45.19 37.82 51.38
N LYS A 10 43.94 37.56 51.02
CA LYS A 10 43.45 36.53 50.09
C LYS A 10 44.21 36.60 48.76
N GLY A 11 44.55 35.43 48.23
CA GLY A 11 45.09 35.28 46.89
C GLY A 11 44.12 35.81 45.84
N VAL A 12 44.65 36.63 44.94
CA VAL A 12 44.00 37.00 43.69
C VAL A 12 44.36 35.90 42.70
N ILE A 13 43.36 35.12 42.31
CA ILE A 13 43.43 34.23 41.16
C ILE A 13 43.40 35.15 39.93
N HIS A 14 44.51 35.23 39.19
CA HIS A 14 44.44 35.68 37.80
C HIS A 14 43.84 34.53 37.00
N SER A 15 42.55 34.65 36.67
CA SER A 15 41.92 33.86 35.62
C SER A 15 42.42 34.38 34.28
N GLU A 16 43.42 33.70 33.71
CA GLU A 16 43.62 33.73 32.27
C GLU A 16 42.40 33.04 31.64
N ASP A 17 41.49 33.86 31.12
CA ASP A 17 40.44 33.41 30.21
C ASP A 17 41.11 32.77 28.99
N SER A 18 41.20 31.45 28.98
CA SER A 18 41.39 30.68 27.77
C SER A 18 40.08 30.75 26.97
N MET A 19 39.86 31.86 26.27
CA MET A 19 38.94 31.83 25.14
C MET A 19 39.52 30.84 24.13
N MET A 20 38.92 29.66 24.05
CA MET A 20 39.11 28.75 22.94
C MET A 20 38.81 29.54 21.67
N ASP A 21 39.83 29.75 20.84
CA ASP A 21 39.65 30.16 19.45
C ASP A 21 38.78 29.09 18.79
N LEU A 22 37.49 29.36 18.71
CA LEU A 22 36.59 28.67 17.79
C LEU A 22 37.04 29.10 16.39
N GLU A 23 37.95 28.33 15.78
CA GLU A 23 38.32 28.50 14.38
C GLU A 23 37.02 28.59 13.55
N LYS A 24 36.90 29.68 12.79
CA LYS A 24 35.75 29.87 11.92
C LYS A 24 35.71 28.73 10.91
N PRO A 25 34.53 28.13 10.64
CA PRO A 25 34.41 27.07 9.64
C PRO A 25 34.98 27.53 8.30
N SER A 26 35.62 26.61 7.58
CA SER A 26 36.05 26.88 6.20
C SER A 26 34.85 27.21 5.29
N GLU A 27 35.08 27.84 4.14
CA GLU A 27 34.01 28.12 3.17
C GLU A 27 33.30 26.84 2.71
N VAL A 28 34.05 25.76 2.47
CA VAL A 28 33.51 24.43 2.13
C VAL A 28 32.70 23.85 3.28
N GLU A 29 33.18 23.98 4.51
CA GLU A 29 32.47 23.48 5.69
C GLU A 29 31.15 24.20 5.90
N SER A 30 31.16 25.53 5.76
CA SER A 30 29.96 26.36 5.82
C SER A 30 28.96 25.96 4.73
N LEU A 31 29.44 25.68 3.52
CA LEU A 31 28.60 25.27 2.39
C LEU A 31 27.98 23.88 2.60
N VAL A 32 28.76 22.90 3.05
CA VAL A 32 28.24 21.55 3.37
C VAL A 32 27.19 21.64 4.47
N MET A 33 27.45 22.38 5.55
CA MET A 33 26.46 22.58 6.62
C MET A 33 25.18 23.25 6.10
N LEU A 34 25.30 24.27 5.24
CA LEU A 34 24.15 24.94 4.64
C LEU A 34 23.31 23.98 3.79
N ILE A 35 23.94 23.14 2.95
CA ILE A 35 23.23 22.16 2.12
C ILE A 35 22.43 21.20 2.99
N PHE A 36 22.98 20.74 4.12
CA PHE A 36 22.23 19.91 5.06
C PHE A 36 21.07 20.66 5.74
N GLU A 37 21.25 21.92 6.12
CA GLU A 37 20.18 22.72 6.71
C GLU A 37 19.05 23.06 5.72
N LEU A 38 19.39 23.24 4.44
CA LEU A 38 18.41 23.39 3.36
C LEU A 38 17.66 22.08 3.11
N ALA A 39 18.38 20.96 3.04
CA ALA A 39 17.77 19.65 2.81
C ALA A 39 16.77 19.26 3.89
N LYS A 40 17.00 19.64 5.16
CA LYS A 40 16.03 19.47 6.26
C LYS A 40 14.70 20.20 6.02
N LYS A 41 14.70 21.19 5.14
CA LYS A 41 13.52 21.98 4.74
C LYS A 41 13.01 21.59 3.34
N GLY A 42 13.49 20.49 2.75
CA GLY A 42 13.12 20.05 1.41
C GLY A 42 13.73 20.91 0.28
N GLN A 43 14.74 21.72 0.56
CA GLN A 43 15.33 22.68 -0.38
C GLN A 43 16.73 22.26 -0.82
N THR A 44 17.13 22.66 -2.03
CA THR A 44 18.52 22.60 -2.50
C THR A 44 19.15 23.99 -2.58
N LEU A 45 20.46 24.04 -2.81
CA LEU A 45 21.17 25.30 -3.03
C LEU A 45 20.64 26.02 -4.28
N ASP A 46 20.39 27.33 -4.16
CA ASP A 46 20.00 28.25 -5.24
C ASP A 46 18.72 27.89 -6.02
N VAL A 47 17.87 27.01 -5.47
CA VAL A 47 16.58 26.64 -6.06
C VAL A 47 15.44 27.12 -5.14
N PRO A 48 14.43 27.83 -5.67
CA PRO A 48 13.35 28.44 -4.86
C PRO A 48 12.21 27.47 -4.55
N PHE A 49 12.38 26.17 -4.81
CA PHE A 49 11.34 25.15 -4.68
C PHE A 49 11.61 24.21 -3.52
N ILE A 50 10.55 23.55 -3.05
CA ILE A 50 10.56 22.63 -1.93
C ILE A 50 9.97 21.30 -2.40
N VAL A 51 10.73 20.21 -2.27
CA VAL A 51 10.20 18.88 -2.60
C VAL A 51 9.01 18.53 -1.70
N GLY A 52 7.97 17.93 -2.28
CA GLY A 52 6.73 17.56 -1.60
C GLY A 52 5.72 18.70 -1.43
N GLU A 53 6.15 19.96 -1.54
CA GLU A 53 5.28 21.14 -1.43
C GLU A 53 5.05 21.83 -2.78
N THR A 54 6.09 21.92 -3.63
CA THR A 54 6.00 22.59 -4.93
C THR A 54 5.33 21.73 -5.99
N ASN A 55 4.40 22.33 -6.73
CA ASN A 55 3.83 21.74 -7.93
C ASN A 55 4.65 22.09 -9.19
N ILE A 56 4.77 21.16 -10.15
CA ILE A 56 5.41 21.40 -11.44
C ILE A 56 4.83 22.61 -12.21
N GLN A 57 3.54 22.91 -12.06
CA GLN A 57 2.94 24.11 -12.65
C GLN A 57 3.59 25.40 -12.10
N GLU A 58 3.93 25.45 -10.82
CA GLU A 58 4.62 26.60 -10.21
C GLU A 58 6.05 26.75 -10.76
N VAL A 59 6.71 25.62 -11.02
CA VAL A 59 8.02 25.61 -11.68
C VAL A 59 7.92 26.19 -13.08
N HIS A 60 6.93 25.76 -13.87
CA HIS A 60 6.69 26.27 -15.22
C HIS A 60 6.33 27.75 -15.22
N GLU A 61 5.55 28.22 -14.24
CA GLU A 61 5.21 29.65 -14.10
C GLU A 61 6.44 30.50 -13.80
N LEU A 62 7.34 30.02 -12.94
CA LEU A 62 8.51 30.78 -12.51
C LEU A 62 9.69 30.68 -13.50
N TRP A 63 9.93 29.50 -14.08
CA TRP A 63 11.11 29.21 -14.90
C TRP A 63 10.82 29.02 -16.39
N GLY A 64 9.55 28.89 -16.78
CA GLY A 64 9.15 28.65 -18.16
C GLY A 64 9.31 27.18 -18.56
N THR A 65 9.47 26.94 -19.86
CA THR A 65 9.62 25.59 -20.41
C THR A 65 11.01 25.02 -20.15
N PRO A 66 11.13 23.71 -19.84
CA PRO A 66 12.42 23.05 -19.63
C PRO A 66 13.22 22.95 -20.94
N ASP A 67 14.54 22.84 -20.81
CA ASP A 67 15.45 22.63 -21.96
C ASP A 67 15.33 21.19 -22.50
N LYS A 68 15.10 20.24 -21.60
CA LYS A 68 14.88 18.82 -21.92
C LYS A 68 13.88 18.23 -20.93
N SER A 69 13.00 17.37 -21.42
CA SER A 69 12.12 16.55 -20.59
C SER A 69 12.32 15.08 -20.92
N SER A 70 12.39 14.24 -19.89
CA SER A 70 12.54 12.79 -19.98
C SER A 70 11.45 12.12 -19.17
N GLU A 71 10.56 11.40 -19.83
CA GLU A 71 9.50 10.63 -19.18
C GLU A 71 10.01 9.22 -18.83
N LEU A 72 9.91 8.87 -17.56
CA LEU A 72 10.09 7.53 -17.02
C LEU A 72 8.73 7.00 -16.56
N THR A 73 8.60 5.69 -16.39
CA THR A 73 7.33 4.99 -16.11
C THR A 73 6.49 5.58 -14.95
N MET A 74 7.12 6.23 -13.97
CA MET A 74 6.44 6.85 -12.81
C MET A 74 6.87 8.29 -12.51
N ALA A 75 7.71 8.89 -13.34
CA ALA A 75 8.28 10.20 -13.04
C ALA A 75 8.70 10.90 -14.32
N THR A 76 8.50 12.20 -14.37
CA THR A 76 9.07 13.04 -15.42
C THR A 76 10.20 13.85 -14.82
N TYR A 77 11.32 13.90 -15.53
CA TYR A 77 12.46 14.73 -15.20
C TYR A 77 12.62 15.84 -16.23
N GLU A 78 12.65 17.07 -15.75
CA GLU A 78 12.84 18.27 -16.54
C GLU A 78 14.16 18.96 -16.20
N ASP A 79 15.02 19.13 -17.20
CA ASP A 79 16.31 19.79 -17.07
C ASP A 79 16.19 21.29 -17.39
N TYR A 80 16.70 22.12 -16.48
CA TYR A 80 16.81 23.57 -16.62
C TYR A 80 18.29 23.95 -16.61
N VAL A 81 18.95 23.87 -17.77
CA VAL A 81 20.40 24.02 -17.95
C VAL A 81 20.88 25.39 -17.46
N SER A 82 20.14 26.46 -17.77
CA SER A 82 20.46 27.82 -17.31
C SER A 82 20.40 27.99 -15.79
N LYS A 83 19.76 27.06 -15.08
CA LYS A 83 19.62 27.03 -13.62
C LYS A 83 20.51 25.98 -12.97
N SER A 84 21.27 25.20 -13.74
CA SER A 84 22.07 24.09 -13.21
C SER A 84 21.22 23.18 -12.30
N THR A 85 19.99 22.89 -12.72
CA THR A 85 18.99 22.17 -11.93
C THR A 85 18.18 21.22 -12.79
N ALA A 86 17.82 20.06 -12.24
CA ALA A 86 16.79 19.19 -12.79
C ALA A 86 15.66 18.98 -11.77
N ILE A 87 14.42 18.94 -12.25
CA ILE A 87 13.22 18.77 -11.44
C ILE A 87 12.57 17.44 -11.79
N GLY A 88 12.49 16.54 -10.82
CA GLY A 88 11.73 15.30 -10.90
C GLY A 88 10.37 15.47 -10.25
N TYR A 89 9.30 15.14 -10.95
CA TYR A 89 7.93 15.20 -10.45
C TYR A 89 7.12 13.95 -10.81
N ARG A 90 6.13 13.64 -9.97
CA ARG A 90 5.12 12.59 -10.23
C ARG A 90 3.75 13.23 -10.30
N THR A 91 3.01 12.95 -11.37
CA THR A 91 1.73 13.61 -11.68
C THR A 91 1.92 15.12 -11.77
N ASN A 92 1.87 15.84 -10.65
CA ASN A 92 2.14 17.27 -10.55
C ASN A 92 3.07 17.66 -9.38
N SER A 93 3.42 16.75 -8.46
CA SER A 93 4.20 17.10 -7.26
C SER A 93 5.68 16.88 -7.48
N VAL A 94 6.50 17.90 -7.21
CA VAL A 94 7.96 17.82 -7.28
C VAL A 94 8.46 16.95 -6.14
N PHE A 95 9.16 15.86 -6.45
CA PHE A 95 9.68 14.91 -5.45
C PHE A 95 11.21 14.88 -5.37
N ASP A 96 11.88 15.33 -6.42
CA ASP A 96 13.34 15.31 -6.54
C ASP A 96 13.78 16.65 -7.14
N ILE A 97 14.63 17.37 -6.41
CA ILE A 97 15.31 18.55 -6.94
C ILE A 97 16.80 18.23 -6.96
N ARG A 98 17.40 18.28 -8.15
CA ARG A 98 18.83 18.05 -8.37
C ARG A 98 19.52 19.38 -8.66
N SER A 99 20.59 19.67 -7.94
CA SER A 99 21.41 20.87 -8.17
C SER A 99 22.86 20.48 -8.48
N ASN A 100 23.35 20.93 -9.63
CA ASN A 100 24.72 20.68 -10.11
C ASN A 100 25.52 21.99 -10.30
N GLY A 101 25.15 23.03 -9.57
CA GLY A 101 25.82 24.33 -9.62
C GLY A 101 27.31 24.27 -9.25
N VAL A 102 28.09 25.24 -9.75
CA VAL A 102 29.56 25.28 -9.59
C VAL A 102 30.02 25.18 -8.13
N SER A 103 29.27 25.76 -7.19
CA SER A 103 29.56 25.69 -5.76
C SER A 103 29.51 24.26 -5.21
N VAL A 104 28.59 23.44 -5.71
CA VAL A 104 28.45 22.02 -5.31
C VAL A 104 29.67 21.22 -5.78
N GLN A 105 30.16 21.50 -6.99
CA GLN A 105 31.30 20.80 -7.60
C GLN A 105 32.64 21.09 -6.92
N GLN A 106 32.70 22.07 -6.00
CA GLN A 106 33.88 22.35 -5.17
C GLN A 106 33.98 21.45 -3.94
N ILE A 107 32.93 20.68 -3.63
CA ILE A 107 32.87 19.78 -2.47
C ILE A 107 33.39 18.41 -2.91
N TYR A 108 34.22 17.79 -2.06
CA TYR A 108 34.80 16.48 -2.31
C TYR A 108 34.28 15.44 -1.30
N LEU A 109 34.41 14.16 -1.66
CA LEU A 109 33.99 13.02 -0.84
C LEU A 109 34.47 13.12 0.63
N ASN A 110 35.72 13.51 0.84
CA ASN A 110 36.31 13.61 2.17
C ASN A 110 35.80 14.81 2.96
N ASP A 111 35.35 15.88 2.32
CA ASP A 111 34.74 17.02 3.02
C ASP A 111 33.43 16.57 3.67
N ILE A 112 32.58 15.87 2.91
CA ILE A 112 31.30 15.33 3.40
C ILE A 112 31.53 14.37 4.58
N LYS A 113 32.47 13.44 4.42
CA LYS A 113 32.80 12.44 5.46
C LYS A 113 33.36 13.08 6.72
N THR A 114 34.21 14.09 6.58
CA THR A 114 34.81 14.80 7.73
C THR A 114 33.75 15.58 8.50
N ILE A 115 32.85 16.27 7.79
CA ILE A 115 31.90 17.22 8.39
C ILE A 115 30.66 16.50 8.95
N LYS A 116 30.13 15.49 8.24
CA LYS A 116 28.88 14.82 8.62
C LYS A 116 29.04 13.37 9.03
N GLY A 117 30.22 12.79 8.85
CA GLY A 117 30.45 11.38 9.17
C GLY A 117 29.85 10.43 8.15
N LYS A 118 29.55 9.22 8.61
CA LYS A 118 29.08 8.11 7.77
C LYS A 118 27.66 8.41 7.26
N ALA A 119 27.43 8.18 5.97
CA ALA A 119 26.10 8.18 5.37
C ALA A 119 25.23 7.05 5.94
N ASP A 120 23.91 7.26 5.95
CA ASP A 120 22.95 6.24 6.39
C ASP A 120 22.93 5.07 5.40
N GLU A 121 23.07 5.37 4.11
CA GLU A 121 23.17 4.39 3.03
C GLU A 121 24.20 4.85 1.98
N ILE A 122 24.88 3.90 1.34
CA ILE A 122 25.76 4.16 0.19
C ILE A 122 25.30 3.27 -0.96
N ARG A 123 24.83 3.88 -2.05
CA ARG A 123 24.45 3.17 -3.29
C ARG A 123 25.56 3.28 -4.32
N SER A 124 25.58 2.35 -5.27
CA SER A 124 26.42 2.41 -6.46
C SER A 124 25.53 2.35 -7.70
N TYR A 125 25.85 3.16 -8.70
CA TYR A 125 25.18 3.17 -9.98
C TYR A 125 26.23 3.09 -11.10
N GLN A 126 26.00 2.23 -12.08
CA GLN A 126 26.90 2.08 -13.22
C GLN A 126 26.08 1.78 -14.48
N ASP A 127 26.36 2.54 -15.53
CA ASP A 127 25.93 2.26 -16.90
C ASP A 127 27.11 2.42 -17.86
N ASP A 128 26.84 2.51 -19.17
CA ASP A 128 27.86 2.66 -20.21
C ASP A 128 28.58 4.03 -20.18
N GLU A 129 27.98 5.04 -19.54
CA GLU A 129 28.46 6.43 -19.53
C GLU A 129 29.01 6.86 -18.17
N VAL A 130 28.45 6.36 -17.06
CA VAL A 130 28.80 6.79 -15.70
C VAL A 130 29.03 5.63 -14.74
N ASN A 131 29.89 5.86 -13.75
CA ASN A 131 30.15 4.97 -12.62
C ASN A 131 30.24 5.80 -11.35
N GLN A 132 29.19 5.74 -10.54
CA GLN A 132 28.94 6.68 -9.45
C GLN A 132 28.68 5.96 -8.12
N ILE A 133 29.00 6.67 -7.04
CA ILE A 133 28.52 6.37 -5.70
C ILE A 133 27.52 7.45 -5.27
N ILE A 134 26.54 7.05 -4.47
CA ILE A 134 25.51 7.94 -3.93
C ILE A 134 25.55 7.81 -2.42
N LEU A 135 25.93 8.88 -1.72
CA LEU A 135 25.82 8.94 -0.26
C LEU A 135 24.44 9.46 0.11
N VAL A 136 23.64 8.64 0.79
CA VAL A 136 22.29 8.99 1.22
C VAL A 136 22.29 9.32 2.71
N TYR A 137 21.77 10.50 3.04
CA TYR A 137 21.54 10.95 4.40
C TYR A 137 20.05 11.18 4.62
N ASN A 138 19.46 10.51 5.60
CA ASN A 138 18.09 10.74 6.05
C ASN A 138 18.10 11.98 6.96
N VAL A 139 17.89 13.16 6.37
CA VAL A 139 18.04 14.43 7.09
C VAL A 139 16.84 14.75 7.98
N THR A 140 15.67 14.19 7.65
CA THR A 140 14.46 14.13 8.49
C THR A 140 13.75 12.79 8.24
N SER A 141 12.58 12.57 8.88
CA SER A 141 11.70 11.45 8.56
C SER A 141 11.07 11.53 7.16
N THR A 142 11.17 12.68 6.50
CA THR A 142 10.50 12.99 5.23
C THR A 142 11.48 13.19 4.09
N TYR A 143 12.63 13.81 4.36
CA TYR A 143 13.59 14.23 3.35
C TYR A 143 14.89 13.44 3.41
N GLN A 144 15.40 13.06 2.24
CA GLN A 144 16.74 12.53 2.06
C GLN A 144 17.59 13.52 1.27
N LEU A 145 18.85 13.67 1.68
CA LEU A 145 19.89 14.34 0.91
C LEU A 145 20.81 13.28 0.30
N LYS A 146 20.96 13.34 -1.02
CA LYS A 146 21.82 12.48 -1.80
C LYS A 146 22.99 13.29 -2.36
N TRP A 147 24.20 12.82 -2.08
CA TRP A 147 25.42 13.32 -2.72
C TRP A 147 25.84 12.33 -3.80
N VAL A 148 25.85 12.77 -5.06
CA VAL A 148 26.21 11.93 -6.20
C VAL A 148 27.62 12.28 -6.65
N LEU A 149 28.51 11.30 -6.67
CA LEU A 149 29.92 11.49 -7.02
C LEU A 149 30.38 10.33 -7.91
N PRO A 150 31.39 10.53 -8.78
CA PRO A 150 32.12 9.43 -9.39
C PRO A 150 32.59 8.41 -8.36
N LYS A 151 32.62 7.13 -8.71
CA LYS A 151 33.12 6.09 -7.81
C LYS A 151 34.63 6.30 -7.56
N PRO A 152 35.09 6.37 -6.29
CA PRO A 152 36.50 6.51 -5.98
C PRO A 152 37.35 5.39 -6.61
N THR A 153 38.49 5.76 -7.17
CA THR A 153 39.46 4.83 -7.77
C THR A 153 40.86 5.08 -7.22
N GLU A 154 41.83 4.21 -7.54
CA GLU A 154 43.23 4.45 -7.16
C GLU A 154 43.77 5.78 -7.71
N ASN A 155 43.35 6.18 -8.92
CA ASN A 155 43.78 7.42 -9.57
C ASN A 155 42.97 8.65 -9.13
N ASN A 156 41.79 8.45 -8.54
CA ASN A 156 40.96 9.52 -8.00
C ASN A 156 40.26 9.04 -6.71
N PRO A 157 40.98 8.99 -5.57
CA PRO A 157 40.45 8.46 -4.32
C PRO A 157 39.48 9.42 -3.61
N ASN A 158 39.47 10.70 -4.00
CA ASN A 158 38.63 11.74 -3.42
C ASN A 158 37.99 12.54 -4.56
N PRO A 159 36.94 12.00 -5.21
CA PRO A 159 36.26 12.68 -6.30
C PRO A 159 35.44 13.88 -5.80
N SER A 160 35.27 14.88 -6.66
CA SER A 160 34.33 16.00 -6.44
C SER A 160 32.89 15.54 -6.62
N VAL A 161 31.95 16.26 -5.99
CA VAL A 161 30.51 16.04 -6.16
C VAL A 161 30.11 16.43 -7.58
N ASP A 162 29.33 15.58 -8.23
CA ASP A 162 28.73 15.87 -9.54
C ASP A 162 27.49 16.74 -9.36
N HIS A 163 26.57 16.25 -8.52
CA HIS A 163 25.37 16.99 -8.11
C HIS A 163 24.87 16.51 -6.73
N ILE A 164 24.03 17.34 -6.12
CA ILE A 164 23.22 16.95 -4.97
C ILE A 164 21.78 16.75 -5.42
N SER A 165 21.07 15.89 -4.72
CA SER A 165 19.63 15.67 -4.90
C SER A 165 18.96 15.68 -3.54
N VAL A 166 17.98 16.55 -3.35
CA VAL A 166 17.08 16.47 -2.20
C VAL A 166 15.82 15.80 -2.70
N VAL A 167 15.46 14.72 -2.05
CA VAL A 167 14.27 13.94 -2.39
C VAL A 167 13.35 13.83 -1.20
N THR A 168 12.06 13.82 -1.49
CA THR A 168 11.06 13.24 -0.60
C THR A 168 10.51 12.01 -1.31
N ASP A 169 10.08 11.02 -0.54
CA ASP A 169 9.08 10.13 -1.10
C ASP A 169 7.86 11.00 -1.38
N VAL A 170 7.62 11.31 -2.66
CA VAL A 170 6.24 11.51 -3.09
C VAL A 170 5.64 10.12 -3.08
N LYS A 171 5.33 9.66 -1.86
CA LYS A 171 4.05 9.03 -1.59
C LYS A 171 3.05 10.00 -2.21
N THR A 172 2.14 9.49 -3.02
CA THR A 172 1.00 10.24 -3.53
C THR A 172 0.41 11.09 -2.39
N GLY A 173 0.74 12.39 -2.38
CA GLY A 173 0.52 13.29 -1.24
C GLY A 173 1.55 13.11 -0.10
N ILE A 174 2.08 14.22 0.45
CA ILE A 174 1.49 14.68 1.71
C ILE A 174 0.00 14.28 1.68
N VAL A 175 -0.34 13.15 2.30
CA VAL A 175 -1.71 13.02 2.78
C VAL A 175 -1.83 14.24 3.67
N GLN A 176 -2.43 15.33 3.17
CA GLN A 176 -3.04 16.28 4.07
C GLN A 176 -3.87 15.37 4.94
N GLU A 177 -3.43 15.17 6.19
CA GLU A 177 -4.03 14.23 7.12
C GLU A 177 -5.52 14.40 6.92
N ASN A 178 -6.17 13.39 6.30
CA ASN A 178 -7.54 13.56 5.86
C ASN A 178 -8.26 14.12 7.08
N PRO A 179 -8.88 15.31 7.03
CA PRO A 179 -9.39 15.96 8.25
C PRO A 179 -10.41 15.06 8.98
N ALA A 180 -10.89 14.03 8.29
CA ALA A 180 -11.68 12.98 8.85
C ALA A 180 -10.88 11.98 9.73
N ILE A 181 -9.64 11.61 9.37
CA ILE A 181 -8.71 10.70 10.08
C ILE A 181 -8.13 11.34 11.33
N SER A 182 -7.74 12.62 11.27
CA SER A 182 -7.19 13.33 12.45
C SER A 182 -8.20 13.47 13.60
N LYS A 183 -9.49 13.26 13.31
CA LYS A 183 -10.59 13.25 14.29
C LYS A 183 -10.95 11.85 14.79
N MET A 184 -10.35 10.80 14.23
CA MET A 184 -10.60 9.42 14.64
C MET A 184 -9.70 9.05 15.82
N SER A 185 -10.23 8.30 16.80
CA SER A 185 -9.37 7.64 17.78
C SER A 185 -8.54 6.54 17.11
N LEU A 186 -7.43 6.14 17.74
CA LEU A 186 -6.63 5.01 17.27
C LEU A 186 -7.47 3.73 17.09
N GLU A 187 -8.37 3.47 18.03
CA GLU A 187 -9.29 2.33 17.96
C GLU A 187 -10.27 2.45 16.79
N GLU A 188 -10.77 3.65 16.46
CA GLU A 188 -11.61 3.86 15.28
C GLU A 188 -10.83 3.67 13.97
N LYS A 189 -9.57 4.12 13.93
CA LYS A 189 -8.66 3.92 12.78
C LYS A 189 -8.44 2.43 12.54
N ILE A 190 -8.06 1.70 13.58
CA ILE A 190 -7.85 0.24 13.51
C ILE A 190 -9.15 -0.49 13.21
N GLY A 191 -10.30 -0.02 13.74
CA GLY A 191 -11.62 -0.53 13.37
C GLY A 191 -11.84 -0.50 11.87
N GLN A 192 -11.52 0.62 11.20
CA GLN A 192 -11.64 0.73 9.73
C GLN A 192 -10.77 -0.28 8.96
N MET A 193 -9.68 -0.78 9.56
CA MET A 193 -8.82 -1.81 8.98
C MET A 193 -9.36 -3.24 9.17
N ILE A 194 -10.52 -3.42 9.82
CA ILE A 194 -11.10 -4.75 10.05
C ILE A 194 -12.25 -5.03 9.08
N PHE A 195 -12.20 -6.21 8.45
CA PHE A 195 -13.33 -6.81 7.74
C PHE A 195 -13.84 -8.02 8.53
N ALA A 196 -15.00 -7.89 9.18
CA ALA A 196 -15.49 -8.88 10.14
C ALA A 196 -16.62 -9.73 9.56
N GLY A 197 -16.64 -11.03 9.80
CA GLY A 197 -17.82 -11.83 9.51
C GLY A 197 -18.83 -11.85 10.66
N ILE A 198 -20.08 -12.17 10.33
CA ILE A 198 -21.20 -12.19 11.28
C ILE A 198 -21.89 -13.55 11.31
N GLN A 199 -22.66 -13.79 12.37
CA GLN A 199 -23.43 -15.02 12.55
C GLN A 199 -24.93 -14.77 12.39
N GLY A 200 -25.64 -15.77 11.89
CA GLY A 200 -27.09 -15.74 11.73
C GLY A 200 -27.57 -14.95 10.51
N THR A 201 -28.89 -14.87 10.38
CA THR A 201 -29.63 -14.24 9.27
C THR A 201 -30.22 -12.88 9.61
N ASP A 202 -29.98 -12.41 10.84
CA ASP A 202 -30.59 -11.22 11.41
C ASP A 202 -29.54 -10.39 12.15
N LEU A 203 -29.84 -9.12 12.41
CA LEU A 203 -28.92 -8.23 13.14
C LEU A 203 -28.81 -8.67 14.60
N SER A 204 -27.70 -9.33 14.95
CA SER A 204 -27.38 -9.71 16.33
C SER A 204 -26.80 -8.54 17.13
N GLU A 205 -26.73 -8.70 18.45
CA GLU A 205 -26.09 -7.73 19.33
C GLU A 205 -24.57 -7.67 19.13
N GLU A 206 -23.93 -8.79 18.78
CA GLU A 206 -22.51 -8.81 18.36
C GLU A 206 -22.30 -7.97 17.11
N THR A 207 -23.15 -8.14 16.08
CA THR A 207 -23.07 -7.35 14.85
C THR A 207 -23.27 -5.86 15.13
N LYS A 208 -24.21 -5.48 16.00
CA LYS A 208 -24.36 -4.08 16.43
C LYS A 208 -23.10 -3.53 17.11
N ARG A 209 -22.42 -4.34 17.94
CA ARG A 209 -21.16 -3.92 18.58
C ARG A 209 -20.04 -3.75 17.57
N LEU A 210 -19.91 -4.66 16.59
CA LEU A 210 -18.95 -4.52 15.49
C LEU A 210 -19.12 -3.17 14.77
N ILE A 211 -20.36 -2.76 14.52
CA ILE A 211 -20.67 -1.52 13.81
C ILE A 211 -20.45 -0.28 14.70
N SER A 212 -21.09 -0.24 15.87
CA SER A 212 -21.19 0.98 16.69
C SER A 212 -20.04 1.16 17.70
N THR A 213 -19.48 0.05 18.19
CA THR A 213 -18.44 0.06 19.24
C THR A 213 -17.06 -0.13 18.63
N ASP A 214 -16.91 -1.19 17.82
CA ASP A 214 -15.61 -1.53 17.21
C ASP A 214 -15.36 -0.79 15.90
N LYS A 215 -16.41 -0.18 15.32
CA LYS A 215 -16.38 0.65 14.12
C LYS A 215 -15.63 0.01 12.96
N VAL A 216 -15.95 -1.27 12.72
CA VAL A 216 -15.31 -2.06 11.68
C VAL A 216 -15.43 -1.39 10.30
N GLY A 217 -14.43 -1.61 9.44
CA GLY A 217 -14.42 -1.05 8.09
C GLY A 217 -15.39 -1.75 7.14
N GLY A 218 -15.62 -3.05 7.37
CA GLY A 218 -16.50 -3.87 6.55
C GLY A 218 -17.04 -5.12 7.22
N ILE A 219 -18.07 -5.71 6.60
CA ILE A 219 -18.69 -6.97 7.00
C ILE A 219 -18.70 -7.94 5.82
N ILE A 220 -18.18 -9.16 6.04
CA ILE A 220 -18.22 -10.27 5.06
C ILE A 220 -19.40 -11.20 5.37
N PHE A 221 -20.09 -11.63 4.32
CA PHE A 221 -21.24 -12.51 4.40
C PHE A 221 -20.96 -13.85 3.73
N PHE A 222 -21.48 -14.91 4.34
CA PHE A 222 -21.41 -16.28 3.86
C PHE A 222 -22.80 -16.83 3.57
N LYS A 223 -22.84 -18.01 2.95
CA LYS A 223 -24.10 -18.74 2.66
C LYS A 223 -24.97 -18.97 3.91
N ASP A 224 -24.38 -18.95 5.10
CA ASP A 224 -25.13 -19.07 6.35
C ASP A 224 -25.88 -17.81 6.78
N ASN A 225 -25.49 -16.65 6.25
CA ASN A 225 -26.18 -15.38 6.45
C ASN A 225 -27.26 -15.11 5.39
N LEU A 226 -27.14 -15.73 4.21
CA LEU A 226 -27.88 -15.38 2.99
C LEU A 226 -28.82 -16.53 2.56
N LYS A 227 -29.92 -16.73 3.28
CA LYS A 227 -30.80 -17.89 3.05
C LYS A 227 -31.84 -17.64 1.96
N GLU A 228 -32.45 -16.45 1.95
CA GLU A 228 -33.45 -16.03 0.97
C GLU A 228 -33.17 -14.60 0.52
N ALA A 229 -33.59 -14.23 -0.69
CA ALA A 229 -33.28 -12.90 -1.25
C ALA A 229 -33.87 -11.77 -0.41
N ASN A 230 -35.15 -11.86 -0.05
CA ASN A 230 -35.81 -10.84 0.76
C ASN A 230 -35.23 -10.74 2.17
N GLN A 231 -34.83 -11.88 2.77
CA GLN A 231 -34.14 -11.88 4.06
C GLN A 231 -32.76 -11.22 3.95
N THR A 232 -32.02 -11.49 2.88
CA THR A 232 -30.70 -10.91 2.64
C THR A 232 -30.77 -9.39 2.52
N VAL A 233 -31.67 -8.89 1.68
CA VAL A 233 -31.91 -7.44 1.51
C VAL A 233 -32.31 -6.80 2.83
N ALA A 234 -33.22 -7.44 3.58
CA ALA A 234 -33.65 -6.94 4.88
C ALA A 234 -32.47 -6.85 5.87
N LEU A 235 -31.63 -7.89 5.95
CA LEU A 235 -30.43 -7.91 6.79
C LEU A 235 -29.47 -6.77 6.43
N LEU A 236 -29.12 -6.62 5.15
CA LEU A 236 -28.22 -5.57 4.67
C LEU A 236 -28.80 -4.18 4.93
N ASN A 237 -30.09 -3.96 4.67
CA ASN A 237 -30.75 -2.68 4.93
C ASN A 237 -30.79 -2.32 6.42
N VAL A 238 -30.93 -3.31 7.31
CA VAL A 238 -30.87 -3.11 8.76
C VAL A 238 -29.44 -2.80 9.20
N ILE A 239 -28.42 -3.47 8.66
CA ILE A 239 -27.00 -3.17 8.91
C ILE A 239 -26.64 -1.76 8.43
N LYS A 240 -27.06 -1.36 7.23
CA LYS A 240 -26.89 0.00 6.70
C LYS A 240 -27.58 1.04 7.59
N SER A 241 -28.76 0.73 8.13
CA SER A 241 -29.45 1.61 9.08
C SER A 241 -28.67 1.81 10.38
N GLU A 242 -28.03 0.75 10.89
CA GLU A 242 -27.18 0.84 12.07
C GLU A 242 -25.91 1.65 11.76
N SER A 243 -25.28 1.42 10.59
CA SER A 243 -24.09 2.13 10.14
C SER A 243 -24.33 3.61 9.82
N ASN A 244 -25.55 4.05 9.50
CA ASN A 244 -25.89 5.47 9.31
C ASN A 244 -25.67 6.35 10.55
N LYS A 245 -25.51 5.74 11.73
CA LYS A 245 -25.13 6.44 12.96
C LYS A 245 -23.65 6.77 13.01
N GLU A 246 -22.85 6.10 12.18
CA GLU A 246 -21.41 6.25 12.09
C GLU A 246 -21.02 7.19 10.94
N LYS A 247 -19.78 7.66 10.99
CA LYS A 247 -19.26 8.67 10.06
C LYS A 247 -18.99 8.12 8.66
N PHE A 248 -18.64 6.84 8.55
CA PHE A 248 -18.23 6.22 7.29
C PHE A 248 -19.10 4.99 7.00
N PRO A 249 -19.50 4.79 5.72
CA PRO A 249 -20.25 3.61 5.32
C PRO A 249 -19.41 2.34 5.47
N LEU A 250 -20.08 1.20 5.62
CA LEU A 250 -19.42 -0.11 5.66
C LEU A 250 -19.14 -0.62 4.25
N PHE A 251 -18.03 -1.33 4.08
CA PHE A 251 -17.95 -2.33 3.03
C PHE A 251 -18.87 -3.51 3.40
N LEU A 252 -19.69 -3.95 2.47
CA LEU A 252 -20.57 -5.11 2.61
C LEU A 252 -20.18 -6.08 1.50
N GLY A 253 -19.47 -7.14 1.88
CA GLY A 253 -18.75 -8.01 0.95
C GLY A 253 -19.20 -9.46 0.95
N VAL A 254 -19.03 -10.11 -0.19
CA VAL A 254 -19.37 -11.51 -0.40
C VAL A 254 -18.46 -12.13 -1.46
N ASP A 255 -18.23 -13.45 -1.40
CA ASP A 255 -17.59 -14.21 -2.47
C ASP A 255 -18.62 -14.64 -3.53
N GLN A 256 -18.86 -13.81 -4.55
CA GLN A 256 -19.76 -14.13 -5.66
C GLN A 256 -18.96 -14.29 -6.97
N GLU A 257 -18.10 -15.32 -7.03
CA GLU A 257 -17.22 -15.55 -8.18
C GLU A 257 -17.96 -16.11 -9.42
N GLY A 258 -19.12 -16.76 -9.20
CA GLY A 258 -19.78 -17.60 -10.20
C GLY A 258 -19.48 -19.09 -9.99
N GLY A 259 -19.99 -19.94 -10.88
CA GLY A 259 -19.81 -21.40 -10.79
C GLY A 259 -20.21 -21.99 -9.42
N ARG A 260 -19.26 -22.66 -8.76
CA ARG A 260 -19.49 -23.25 -7.43
C ARG A 260 -19.34 -22.26 -6.26
N ILE A 261 -18.69 -21.12 -6.46
CA ILE A 261 -18.54 -20.07 -5.46
C ILE A 261 -19.58 -18.98 -5.74
N THR A 262 -20.82 -19.34 -5.40
CA THR A 262 -21.98 -18.46 -5.47
C THR A 262 -22.67 -18.50 -4.11
N ARG A 263 -23.07 -17.33 -3.61
CA ARG A 263 -23.62 -17.14 -2.26
C ARG A 263 -25.01 -16.52 -2.29
N LEU A 264 -25.31 -15.69 -3.28
CA LEU A 264 -26.60 -15.01 -3.39
C LEU A 264 -27.74 -16.02 -3.68
N PRO A 265 -28.82 -16.02 -2.87
CA PRO A 265 -29.94 -16.95 -3.03
C PRO A 265 -30.88 -16.54 -4.17
N GLY A 266 -31.55 -17.52 -4.79
CA GLY A 266 -32.62 -17.28 -5.76
C GLY A 266 -32.18 -16.93 -7.19
N LEU A 267 -30.87 -16.94 -7.46
CA LEU A 267 -30.30 -16.64 -8.78
C LEU A 267 -29.86 -17.91 -9.51
N SER A 268 -29.92 -17.84 -10.84
CA SER A 268 -29.42 -18.85 -11.76
C SER A 268 -27.90 -18.87 -11.72
N ARG A 269 -27.31 -20.05 -11.96
CA ARG A 269 -25.86 -20.19 -11.92
C ARG A 269 -25.23 -19.55 -13.14
N LEU A 270 -24.26 -18.68 -12.90
CA LEU A 270 -23.28 -18.26 -13.89
C LEU A 270 -22.26 -19.38 -14.15
N PRO A 271 -21.58 -19.38 -15.32
CA PRO A 271 -20.55 -20.37 -15.63
C PRO A 271 -19.41 -20.29 -14.61
N THR A 272 -18.62 -21.36 -14.55
CA THR A 272 -17.32 -21.37 -13.88
C THR A 272 -16.33 -20.50 -14.66
N ASN A 273 -15.29 -20.00 -13.97
CA ASN A 273 -14.22 -19.27 -14.66
C ASN A 273 -13.51 -20.15 -15.69
N GLU A 274 -13.40 -21.47 -15.45
CA GLU A 274 -12.85 -22.40 -16.44
C GLU A 274 -13.69 -22.47 -17.73
N GLU A 275 -15.02 -22.45 -17.63
CA GLU A 275 -15.91 -22.39 -18.80
C GLU A 275 -15.73 -21.07 -19.57
N ILE A 276 -15.65 -19.94 -18.86
CA ILE A 276 -15.35 -18.62 -19.46
C ILE A 276 -13.99 -18.65 -20.16
N GLY A 277 -12.99 -19.25 -19.50
CA GLY A 277 -11.65 -19.48 -20.01
C GLY A 277 -11.59 -20.29 -21.29
N LYS A 278 -12.38 -21.36 -21.37
CA LYS A 278 -12.51 -22.20 -22.58
C LYS A 278 -13.14 -21.46 -23.75
N GLN A 279 -14.05 -20.53 -23.46
CA GLN A 279 -14.65 -19.67 -24.48
C GLN A 279 -13.66 -18.61 -24.98
N ASN A 280 -12.78 -18.10 -24.10
CA ASN A 280 -11.75 -17.12 -24.42
C ASN A 280 -12.28 -15.90 -25.17
N ASP A 281 -13.41 -15.35 -24.69
CA ASP A 281 -14.05 -14.15 -25.23
C ASP A 281 -14.01 -13.05 -24.14
N PRO A 282 -13.15 -12.02 -24.32
CA PRO A 282 -13.03 -10.91 -23.38
C PRO A 282 -14.34 -10.14 -23.18
N SER A 283 -15.14 -9.95 -24.24
CA SER A 283 -16.43 -9.23 -24.15
C SER A 283 -17.48 -10.04 -23.38
N TYR A 284 -17.45 -11.37 -23.51
CA TYR A 284 -18.26 -12.26 -22.69
C TYR A 284 -17.83 -12.20 -21.21
N SER A 285 -16.52 -12.24 -20.94
CA SER A 285 -15.99 -12.13 -19.57
C SER A 285 -16.36 -10.80 -18.89
N TYR A 286 -16.31 -9.69 -19.63
CA TYR A 286 -16.79 -8.39 -19.16
C TYR A 286 -18.28 -8.44 -18.83
N SER A 287 -19.08 -9.04 -19.72
CA SER A 287 -20.51 -9.17 -19.50
C SER A 287 -20.83 -10.00 -18.26
N ILE A 288 -20.06 -11.06 -17.98
CA ILE A 288 -20.17 -11.84 -16.74
C ILE A 288 -19.89 -10.95 -15.52
N GLY A 289 -18.78 -10.22 -15.53
CA GLY A 289 -18.43 -9.28 -14.45
C GLY A 289 -19.51 -8.23 -14.22
N ALA A 290 -20.09 -7.67 -15.28
CA ALA A 290 -21.17 -6.70 -15.18
C ALA A 290 -22.43 -7.32 -14.53
N HIS A 291 -22.78 -8.58 -14.84
CA HIS A 291 -23.92 -9.23 -14.18
C HIS A 291 -23.62 -9.58 -12.71
N LEU A 292 -22.37 -9.90 -12.36
CA LEU A 292 -21.97 -10.07 -10.96
C LEU A 292 -22.16 -8.76 -10.18
N GLY A 293 -21.66 -7.64 -10.71
CA GLY A 293 -21.85 -6.32 -10.12
C GLY A 293 -23.32 -5.93 -10.01
N GLU A 294 -24.14 -6.22 -11.02
CA GLU A 294 -25.58 -5.95 -11.01
C GLU A 294 -26.30 -6.74 -9.91
N GLN A 295 -25.97 -8.04 -9.76
CA GLN A 295 -26.51 -8.87 -8.68
C GLN A 295 -26.15 -8.29 -7.31
N LEU A 296 -24.89 -7.91 -7.09
CA LEU A 296 -24.45 -7.38 -5.81
C LEU A 296 -25.14 -6.07 -5.47
N ASN A 297 -25.22 -5.15 -6.44
CA ASN A 297 -25.87 -3.86 -6.26
C ASN A 297 -27.38 -4.04 -5.95
N ALA A 298 -28.07 -4.94 -6.68
CA ALA A 298 -29.48 -5.25 -6.43
C ALA A 298 -29.74 -5.74 -5.01
N PHE A 299 -28.86 -6.59 -4.46
CA PHE A 299 -28.96 -7.06 -3.08
C PHE A 299 -28.48 -6.02 -2.06
N GLY A 300 -27.73 -5.00 -2.48
CA GLY A 300 -27.20 -3.92 -1.66
C GLY A 300 -25.79 -4.14 -1.12
N PHE A 301 -25.03 -5.08 -1.69
CA PHE A 301 -23.58 -5.22 -1.49
C PHE A 301 -22.81 -4.17 -2.29
N ASN A 302 -21.55 -3.93 -1.90
CA ASN A 302 -20.71 -2.93 -2.56
C ASN A 302 -19.26 -3.37 -2.81
N ILE A 303 -18.90 -4.60 -2.41
CA ILE A 303 -17.61 -5.21 -2.72
C ILE A 303 -17.80 -6.69 -3.03
N ASP A 304 -17.19 -7.16 -4.13
CA ASP A 304 -17.14 -8.57 -4.50
C ASP A 304 -15.72 -9.08 -4.34
N PHE A 305 -15.56 -10.24 -3.70
CA PHE A 305 -14.30 -10.95 -3.69
C PHE A 305 -14.12 -11.74 -4.99
N ALA A 306 -14.08 -11.03 -6.11
CA ALA A 306 -13.86 -11.53 -7.45
C ALA A 306 -13.21 -10.43 -8.31
N PRO A 307 -12.43 -10.78 -9.34
CA PRO A 307 -12.19 -12.12 -9.89
C PRO A 307 -11.00 -12.88 -9.27
N VAL A 308 -10.98 -14.19 -9.50
CA VAL A 308 -9.83 -15.05 -9.23
C VAL A 308 -8.84 -14.96 -10.40
N LEU A 309 -7.62 -14.49 -10.12
CA LEU A 309 -6.50 -14.35 -11.06
C LEU A 309 -5.43 -15.43 -10.91
N ASP A 310 -5.71 -16.48 -10.14
CA ASP A 310 -4.80 -17.62 -10.01
C ASP A 310 -4.68 -18.37 -11.33
N VAL A 311 -3.44 -18.65 -11.75
CA VAL A 311 -3.17 -19.51 -12.91
C VAL A 311 -3.14 -20.96 -12.46
N ASN A 312 -4.13 -21.76 -12.85
CA ASN A 312 -4.29 -23.16 -12.43
C ASN A 312 -3.28 -24.09 -13.12
N SER A 313 -2.00 -23.89 -12.81
CA SER A 313 -0.85 -24.57 -13.41
C SER A 313 -0.64 -25.98 -12.86
N ASN A 314 -1.06 -26.24 -11.62
CA ASN A 314 -1.05 -27.58 -11.04
C ASN A 314 -2.40 -28.28 -11.26
N PRO A 315 -2.48 -29.33 -12.12
CA PRO A 315 -3.73 -30.02 -12.39
C PRO A 315 -4.29 -30.79 -11.17
N LYS A 316 -3.52 -30.93 -10.09
CA LYS A 316 -3.94 -31.54 -8.83
C LYS A 316 -4.37 -30.50 -7.78
N ASN A 317 -4.41 -29.22 -8.12
CA ASN A 317 -4.82 -28.17 -7.20
C ASN A 317 -6.25 -28.42 -6.68
N PRO A 318 -6.45 -28.61 -5.36
CA PRO A 318 -7.76 -28.94 -4.81
C PRO A 318 -8.66 -27.71 -4.58
N VAL A 319 -8.09 -26.50 -4.58
CA VAL A 319 -8.75 -25.26 -4.14
C VAL A 319 -9.22 -24.41 -5.31
N ILE A 320 -8.34 -24.18 -6.29
CA ILE A 320 -8.60 -23.29 -7.43
C ILE A 320 -9.41 -24.04 -8.49
N GLY A 321 -8.81 -24.97 -9.24
CA GLY A 321 -9.52 -25.79 -10.21
C GLY A 321 -10.37 -24.96 -11.18
N ASP A 322 -11.68 -25.19 -11.18
CA ASP A 322 -12.67 -24.49 -12.01
C ASP A 322 -12.89 -23.01 -11.67
N ARG A 323 -12.33 -22.53 -10.55
CA ARG A 323 -12.34 -21.11 -10.15
C ARG A 323 -11.34 -20.26 -10.95
N SER A 324 -10.38 -20.88 -11.63
CA SER A 324 -9.46 -20.17 -12.52
C SER A 324 -9.97 -20.17 -13.96
N PHE A 325 -9.66 -19.11 -14.70
CA PHE A 325 -9.87 -19.04 -16.14
C PHE A 325 -8.98 -20.02 -16.94
N GLY A 326 -7.97 -20.64 -16.30
CA GLY A 326 -7.20 -21.70 -16.93
C GLY A 326 -5.74 -21.74 -16.45
N ASN A 327 -4.91 -22.42 -17.24
CA ASN A 327 -3.49 -22.59 -16.93
C ASN A 327 -2.55 -21.69 -17.75
N ASN A 328 -3.12 -20.81 -18.60
CA ASN A 328 -2.36 -19.86 -19.40
C ASN A 328 -2.46 -18.46 -18.74
N PRO A 329 -1.33 -17.86 -18.30
CA PRO A 329 -1.35 -16.57 -17.60
C PRO A 329 -1.94 -15.44 -18.45
N ASN A 330 -1.81 -15.47 -19.77
CA ASN A 330 -2.36 -14.42 -20.63
C ASN A 330 -3.89 -14.51 -20.71
N ILE A 331 -4.45 -15.72 -20.79
CA ILE A 331 -5.91 -15.93 -20.77
C ILE A 331 -6.49 -15.51 -19.41
N VAL A 332 -5.83 -15.92 -18.32
CA VAL A 332 -6.24 -15.55 -16.96
C VAL A 332 -6.18 -14.03 -16.77
N SER A 333 -5.12 -13.39 -17.26
CA SER A 333 -4.98 -11.94 -17.22
C SER A 333 -6.09 -11.24 -18.01
N GLU A 334 -6.26 -11.56 -19.29
CA GLU A 334 -7.20 -10.85 -20.17
C GLU A 334 -8.64 -11.01 -19.69
N LEU A 335 -9.07 -12.25 -19.40
CA LEU A 335 -10.45 -12.51 -18.99
C LEU A 335 -10.72 -12.03 -17.57
N GLY A 336 -9.76 -12.22 -16.65
CA GLY A 336 -9.87 -11.73 -15.28
C GLY A 336 -10.02 -10.21 -15.23
N ILE A 337 -9.20 -9.47 -15.98
CA ILE A 337 -9.29 -8.00 -16.07
C ILE A 337 -10.66 -7.56 -16.61
N GLN A 338 -11.17 -8.24 -17.64
CA GLN A 338 -12.51 -7.94 -18.14
C GLN A 338 -13.60 -8.21 -17.09
N THR A 339 -13.52 -9.30 -16.32
CA THR A 339 -14.46 -9.55 -15.20
C THR A 339 -14.36 -8.45 -14.14
N MET A 340 -13.15 -8.05 -13.75
CA MET A 340 -12.89 -6.96 -12.80
C MET A 340 -13.55 -5.65 -13.28
N GLN A 341 -13.27 -5.24 -14.52
CA GLN A 341 -13.84 -4.03 -15.11
C GLN A 341 -15.37 -4.10 -15.25
N GLY A 342 -15.91 -5.29 -15.52
CA GLY A 342 -17.34 -5.56 -15.52
C GLY A 342 -17.97 -5.28 -14.15
N ILE A 343 -17.39 -5.83 -13.07
CA ILE A 343 -17.86 -5.61 -11.69
C ILE A 343 -17.80 -4.11 -11.35
N GLN A 344 -16.65 -3.48 -11.62
CA GLN A 344 -16.43 -2.05 -11.38
C GLN A 344 -17.43 -1.16 -12.15
N SER A 345 -17.84 -1.55 -13.35
CA SER A 345 -18.82 -0.79 -14.16
C SER A 345 -20.19 -0.64 -13.50
N GLN A 346 -20.50 -1.50 -12.52
CA GLN A 346 -21.75 -1.45 -11.75
C GLN A 346 -21.59 -0.71 -10.41
N ASN A 347 -20.48 0.03 -10.25
CA ASN A 347 -20.12 0.71 -9.00
C ASN A 347 -19.97 -0.26 -7.80
N VAL A 348 -19.48 -1.47 -8.08
CA VAL A 348 -19.11 -2.47 -7.07
C VAL A 348 -17.59 -2.62 -7.06
N ILE A 349 -16.99 -2.61 -5.87
CA ILE A 349 -15.54 -2.77 -5.72
C ILE A 349 -15.17 -4.22 -6.06
N SER A 350 -14.25 -4.40 -7.00
CA SER A 350 -13.69 -5.71 -7.33
C SER A 350 -12.41 -5.97 -6.52
N VAL A 351 -12.25 -7.20 -6.03
CA VAL A 351 -11.04 -7.65 -5.32
C VAL A 351 -10.38 -8.78 -6.09
N VAL A 352 -9.19 -8.50 -6.65
CA VAL A 352 -8.42 -9.51 -7.37
C VAL A 352 -7.69 -10.42 -6.39
N LYS A 353 -7.71 -11.74 -6.64
CA LYS A 353 -7.20 -12.74 -5.68
C LYS A 353 -6.68 -14.02 -6.34
N HIS A 354 -5.81 -14.82 -5.71
CA HIS A 354 -5.25 -14.62 -4.37
C HIS A 354 -3.74 -14.38 -4.51
N PHE A 355 -3.29 -13.13 -4.33
CA PHE A 355 -1.89 -12.76 -4.52
C PHE A 355 -0.99 -13.53 -3.55
N PRO A 356 0.21 -14.00 -3.94
CA PRO A 356 0.87 -13.84 -5.24
C PRO A 356 0.57 -14.95 -6.26
N GLY A 357 -0.48 -15.76 -6.06
CA GLY A 357 -0.91 -16.85 -6.94
C GLY A 357 -1.00 -18.20 -6.22
N HIS A 358 -2.22 -18.71 -6.07
CA HIS A 358 -2.53 -19.98 -5.39
C HIS A 358 -2.62 -21.19 -6.34
N GLY A 359 -2.61 -20.96 -7.65
CA GLY A 359 -2.94 -21.98 -8.65
C GLY A 359 -1.93 -23.14 -8.80
N ASP A 360 -0.74 -23.07 -8.19
CA ASP A 360 0.26 -24.16 -8.20
C ASP A 360 0.29 -25.00 -6.91
N THR A 361 -0.55 -24.70 -5.91
CA THR A 361 -0.57 -25.45 -4.65
C THR A 361 -1.11 -26.87 -4.83
N ALA A 362 -0.59 -27.82 -4.04
CA ALA A 362 -1.14 -29.17 -3.91
C ALA A 362 -1.99 -29.33 -2.64
N GLU A 363 -1.79 -28.43 -1.68
CA GLU A 363 -2.45 -28.37 -0.39
C GLU A 363 -3.61 -27.37 -0.39
N ASP A 364 -4.58 -27.59 0.50
CA ASP A 364 -5.72 -26.70 0.70
C ASP A 364 -5.46 -25.77 1.89
N SER A 365 -5.43 -24.45 1.66
CA SER A 365 -5.18 -23.46 2.73
C SER A 365 -6.24 -23.46 3.83
N HIS A 366 -7.42 -24.02 3.59
CA HIS A 366 -8.43 -24.24 4.64
C HIS A 366 -8.05 -25.39 5.59
N LYS A 367 -7.08 -26.23 5.22
CA LYS A 367 -6.70 -27.46 5.95
C LYS A 367 -5.27 -27.43 6.47
N GLU A 368 -4.33 -26.83 5.75
CA GLU A 368 -2.94 -26.70 6.17
C GLU A 368 -2.27 -25.54 5.43
N LEU A 369 -1.07 -25.14 5.85
CA LEU A 369 -0.34 -24.05 5.21
C LEU A 369 0.29 -24.55 3.89
N PRO A 370 -0.15 -24.07 2.70
CA PRO A 370 0.45 -24.45 1.44
C PRO A 370 1.86 -23.87 1.30
N VAL A 371 2.77 -24.65 0.70
CA VAL A 371 4.17 -24.24 0.52
C VAL A 371 4.55 -24.33 -0.95
N ILE A 372 4.87 -23.20 -1.57
CA ILE A 372 5.37 -23.14 -2.95
C ILE A 372 6.87 -22.83 -2.93
N ARG A 373 7.69 -23.64 -3.61
CA ARG A 373 9.16 -23.48 -3.65
C ARG A 373 9.65 -22.78 -4.92
N LYS A 374 8.96 -21.71 -5.31
CA LYS A 374 9.31 -20.85 -6.46
C LYS A 374 10.07 -19.60 -6.01
N SER A 375 11.04 -19.19 -6.81
CA SER A 375 11.73 -17.91 -6.71
C SER A 375 10.87 -16.79 -7.28
N LEU A 376 11.20 -15.54 -6.97
CA LEU A 376 10.53 -14.38 -7.55
C LEU A 376 10.62 -14.36 -9.09
N GLU A 377 11.75 -14.79 -9.68
CA GLU A 377 11.89 -14.90 -11.13
C GLU A 377 10.92 -15.94 -11.74
N GLU A 378 10.70 -17.05 -11.05
CA GLU A 378 9.73 -18.07 -11.47
C GLU A 378 8.29 -17.53 -11.38
N LEU A 379 7.94 -16.84 -10.29
CA LEU A 379 6.62 -16.22 -10.12
C LEU A 379 6.33 -15.13 -11.17
N ASN A 380 7.33 -14.30 -11.50
CA ASN A 380 7.24 -13.26 -12.53
C ASN A 380 6.94 -13.81 -13.94
N LYS A 381 7.22 -15.09 -14.19
CA LYS A 381 6.98 -15.73 -15.49
C LYS A 381 5.62 -16.42 -15.58
N LEU A 382 4.85 -16.49 -14.48
CA LEU A 382 3.60 -17.22 -14.45
C LEU A 382 2.57 -16.56 -13.51
N GLU A 383 2.70 -16.75 -12.20
CA GLU A 383 1.67 -16.35 -11.23
C GLU A 383 1.45 -14.84 -11.14
N LEU A 384 2.52 -14.03 -11.25
CA LEU A 384 2.42 -12.59 -11.08
C LEU A 384 1.96 -11.85 -12.34
N ILE A 385 1.91 -12.52 -13.50
CA ILE A 385 1.51 -11.88 -14.78
C ILE A 385 0.08 -11.32 -14.70
N PRO A 386 -0.95 -12.10 -14.31
CA PRO A 386 -2.31 -11.57 -14.21
C PRO A 386 -2.45 -10.43 -13.20
N PHE A 387 -1.77 -10.51 -12.05
CA PHE A 387 -1.82 -9.46 -11.04
C PHE A 387 -1.18 -8.18 -11.56
N LYS A 388 0.04 -8.24 -12.11
CA LYS A 388 0.72 -7.05 -12.65
C LYS A 388 -0.16 -6.31 -13.66
N ASN A 389 -0.73 -7.04 -14.62
CA ASN A 389 -1.59 -6.46 -15.63
C ASN A 389 -2.89 -5.89 -15.02
N ALA A 390 -3.49 -6.58 -14.04
CA ALA A 390 -4.69 -6.06 -13.37
C ALA A 390 -4.42 -4.78 -12.57
N LEU A 391 -3.25 -4.63 -11.96
CA LEU A 391 -2.84 -3.39 -11.30
C LEU A 391 -2.72 -2.24 -12.31
N GLU A 392 -2.07 -2.49 -13.45
CA GLU A 392 -1.93 -1.52 -14.55
C GLU A 392 -3.30 -1.11 -15.13
N ASP A 393 -4.27 -2.04 -15.15
CA ASP A 393 -5.64 -1.84 -15.65
C ASP A 393 -6.65 -1.42 -14.57
N GLY A 394 -6.20 -0.96 -13.41
CA GLY A 394 -7.03 -0.27 -12.43
C GLY A 394 -7.69 -1.16 -11.37
N ALA A 395 -7.04 -2.26 -10.97
CA ALA A 395 -7.42 -2.98 -9.76
C ALA A 395 -7.38 -2.04 -8.55
N ASP A 396 -8.43 -2.08 -7.73
CA ASP A 396 -8.55 -1.22 -6.54
C ASP A 396 -8.13 -1.94 -5.26
N VAL A 397 -8.34 -3.25 -5.21
CA VAL A 397 -8.10 -4.07 -4.03
C VAL A 397 -7.44 -5.39 -4.43
N VAL A 398 -6.39 -5.76 -3.71
CA VAL A 398 -5.70 -7.05 -3.84
C VAL A 398 -5.87 -7.85 -2.55
N MET A 399 -6.37 -9.07 -2.66
CA MET A 399 -6.41 -10.02 -1.54
C MET A 399 -5.19 -10.94 -1.58
N VAL A 400 -4.51 -11.06 -0.44
CA VAL A 400 -3.26 -11.81 -0.28
C VAL A 400 -3.51 -13.16 0.40
N ALA A 401 -3.11 -14.24 -0.27
CA ALA A 401 -3.26 -15.62 0.17
C ALA A 401 -2.35 -15.98 1.35
N HIS A 402 -2.73 -17.01 2.10
CA HIS A 402 -1.89 -17.65 3.12
C HIS A 402 -1.00 -18.74 2.51
N ILE A 403 0.03 -18.36 1.74
CA ILE A 403 0.96 -19.29 1.09
C ILE A 403 2.38 -19.01 1.59
N LEU A 404 3.12 -20.04 2.00
CA LEU A 404 4.53 -19.90 2.34
C LEU A 404 5.39 -20.01 1.07
N LEU A 405 6.28 -19.03 0.86
CA LEU A 405 7.21 -18.97 -0.28
C LEU A 405 8.66 -18.93 0.21
N PRO A 406 9.27 -20.07 0.60
CA PRO A 406 10.54 -20.07 1.34
C PRO A 406 11.75 -19.51 0.61
N LYS A 407 11.68 -19.33 -0.71
CA LYS A 407 12.74 -18.70 -1.50
C LYS A 407 12.65 -17.16 -1.49
N ILE A 408 11.55 -16.59 -0.98
CA ILE A 408 11.33 -15.15 -0.83
C ILE A 408 11.32 -14.83 0.66
N ASP A 409 10.41 -15.44 1.41
CA ASP A 409 10.33 -15.33 2.88
C ASP A 409 10.14 -16.73 3.49
N PRO A 410 11.14 -17.25 4.22
CA PRO A 410 11.05 -18.56 4.87
C PRO A 410 10.25 -18.56 6.17
N ASN A 411 9.91 -17.41 6.73
CA ASN A 411 9.34 -17.29 8.07
C ASN A 411 7.83 -17.09 8.07
N PHE A 412 7.32 -16.36 7.08
CA PHE A 412 5.93 -15.93 7.05
C PHE A 412 5.21 -16.29 5.75
N PRO A 413 3.91 -16.67 5.83
CA PRO A 413 3.08 -16.75 4.64
C PRO A 413 2.93 -15.37 3.99
N SER A 414 2.60 -15.33 2.70
CA SER A 414 2.49 -14.10 1.90
C SER A 414 1.68 -13.00 2.58
N SER A 415 0.55 -13.32 3.20
CA SER A 415 -0.31 -12.37 3.92
C SER A 415 0.33 -11.72 5.16
N MET A 416 1.48 -12.21 5.62
CA MET A 416 2.22 -11.71 6.77
C MET A 416 3.68 -11.38 6.40
N SER A 417 4.04 -11.41 5.12
CA SER A 417 5.41 -11.22 4.67
C SER A 417 5.61 -9.80 4.14
N HIS A 418 6.45 -9.03 4.83
CA HIS A 418 6.83 -7.67 4.41
C HIS A 418 7.54 -7.67 3.05
N GLU A 419 8.37 -8.69 2.78
CA GLU A 419 9.05 -8.85 1.50
C GLU A 419 8.06 -9.00 0.34
N ILE A 420 6.95 -9.71 0.56
CA ILE A 420 5.93 -9.96 -0.47
C ILE A 420 4.95 -8.79 -0.60
N ILE A 421 4.47 -8.26 0.52
CA ILE A 421 3.45 -7.20 0.50
C ILE A 421 4.09 -5.83 0.25
N THR A 422 5.00 -5.37 1.11
CA THR A 422 5.68 -4.09 0.90
C THR A 422 6.70 -4.20 -0.23
N GLY A 423 7.65 -5.13 -0.15
CA GLY A 423 8.77 -5.20 -1.10
C GLY A 423 8.36 -5.52 -2.53
N ILE A 424 7.42 -6.44 -2.75
CA ILE A 424 6.97 -6.81 -4.10
C ILE A 424 5.71 -6.04 -4.50
N LEU A 425 4.60 -6.17 -3.78
CA LEU A 425 3.32 -5.61 -4.23
C LEU A 425 3.27 -4.07 -4.16
N ARG A 426 3.68 -3.47 -3.03
CA ARG A 426 3.65 -2.01 -2.85
C ARG A 426 4.77 -1.32 -3.63
N GLU A 427 6.01 -1.80 -3.51
CA GLU A 427 7.20 -1.13 -4.05
C GLU A 427 7.53 -1.53 -5.50
N GLN A 428 7.77 -2.81 -5.77
CA GLN A 428 8.17 -3.25 -7.12
C GLN A 428 7.03 -3.19 -8.14
N MET A 429 5.81 -3.57 -7.73
CA MET A 429 4.61 -3.54 -8.56
C MET A 429 3.84 -2.22 -8.44
N GLN A 430 4.27 -1.31 -7.56
CA GLN A 430 3.78 0.06 -7.48
C GLN A 430 2.27 0.15 -7.21
N PHE A 431 1.74 -0.78 -6.40
CA PHE A 431 0.31 -0.82 -6.10
C PHE A 431 -0.08 0.13 -4.97
N ASP A 432 -0.75 1.24 -5.28
CA ASP A 432 -1.20 2.20 -4.26
C ASP A 432 -2.63 1.96 -3.72
N GLY A 433 -3.33 0.94 -4.22
CA GLY A 433 -4.68 0.57 -3.77
C GLY A 433 -4.71 -0.16 -2.41
N VAL A 434 -5.87 -0.70 -2.06
CA VAL A 434 -6.07 -1.39 -0.78
C VAL A 434 -5.54 -2.82 -0.84
N ILE A 435 -4.68 -3.19 0.11
CA ILE A 435 -4.20 -4.55 0.28
C ILE A 435 -4.94 -5.17 1.46
N MET A 436 -5.49 -6.37 1.28
CA MET A 436 -6.17 -7.09 2.34
C MET A 436 -5.71 -8.54 2.46
N THR A 437 -5.78 -9.08 3.67
CA THR A 437 -5.55 -10.52 3.88
C THR A 437 -6.72 -11.34 3.32
N ASP A 438 -6.46 -12.59 2.94
CA ASP A 438 -7.46 -13.65 3.00
C ASP A 438 -7.89 -13.90 4.47
N ASP A 439 -8.85 -14.80 4.71
CA ASP A 439 -9.40 -15.00 6.05
C ASP A 439 -8.36 -15.54 7.06
N MET A 440 -7.99 -14.70 8.03
CA MET A 440 -7.04 -15.06 9.08
C MET A 440 -7.58 -16.13 10.05
N THR A 441 -8.86 -16.51 9.95
CA THR A 441 -9.43 -17.64 10.68
C THR A 441 -9.24 -19.00 9.98
N MET A 442 -8.65 -19.02 8.78
CA MET A 442 -8.29 -20.25 8.07
C MET A 442 -7.20 -21.05 8.80
N ASN A 443 -7.22 -22.38 8.63
CA ASN A 443 -6.29 -23.26 9.33
C ASN A 443 -4.83 -23.07 8.92
N ALA A 444 -4.54 -22.57 7.71
CA ALA A 444 -3.20 -22.15 7.32
C ALA A 444 -2.58 -21.15 8.33
N ILE A 445 -3.40 -20.27 8.91
CA ILE A 445 -2.98 -19.34 9.94
C ILE A 445 -3.20 -19.93 11.34
N LEU A 446 -4.44 -20.26 11.72
CA LEU A 446 -4.74 -20.67 13.10
C LEU A 446 -4.09 -21.99 13.54
N GLY A 447 -3.68 -22.84 12.59
CA GLY A 447 -2.92 -24.05 12.87
C GLY A 447 -1.44 -23.79 13.22
N ASN A 448 -0.91 -22.63 12.85
CA ASN A 448 0.53 -22.31 12.94
C ASN A 448 0.83 -21.06 13.78
N TYR A 449 -0.10 -20.11 13.85
CA TYR A 449 0.05 -18.81 14.49
C TYR A 449 -1.15 -18.51 15.38
N LYS A 450 -0.93 -17.71 16.43
CA LYS A 450 -2.04 -17.11 17.18
C LYS A 450 -2.57 -15.92 16.40
N ILE A 451 -3.90 -15.78 16.36
CA ILE A 451 -4.57 -14.77 15.54
C ILE A 451 -4.16 -13.33 15.89
N ASP A 452 -3.92 -13.05 17.18
CA ASP A 452 -3.46 -11.75 17.67
C ASP A 452 -2.09 -11.38 17.12
N GLN A 453 -1.14 -12.31 17.17
CA GLN A 453 0.20 -12.13 16.61
C GLN A 453 0.16 -12.07 15.08
N ALA A 454 -0.64 -12.95 14.46
CA ALA A 454 -0.74 -13.03 13.01
C ALA A 454 -1.29 -11.73 12.40
N ALA A 455 -2.29 -11.11 13.05
CA ALA A 455 -2.84 -9.84 12.60
C ALA A 455 -1.84 -8.68 12.74
N VAL A 456 -1.06 -8.63 13.84
CA VAL A 456 -0.01 -7.62 14.01
C VAL A 456 1.05 -7.75 12.91
N GLU A 457 1.52 -8.97 12.62
CA GLU A 457 2.48 -9.19 11.54
C GLU A 457 1.88 -8.89 10.15
N ALA A 458 0.60 -9.17 9.91
CA ALA A 458 -0.07 -8.80 8.66
C ALA A 458 -0.09 -7.27 8.46
N VAL A 459 -0.35 -6.49 9.51
CA VAL A 459 -0.31 -5.02 9.42
C VAL A 459 1.12 -4.52 9.21
N LYS A 460 2.12 -5.06 9.94
CA LYS A 460 3.54 -4.73 9.75
C LYS A 460 4.05 -5.06 8.34
N ALA A 461 3.51 -6.12 7.75
CA ALA A 461 3.81 -6.51 6.38
C ALA A 461 3.24 -5.52 5.35
N GLY A 462 2.26 -4.68 5.72
CA GLY A 462 1.70 -3.63 4.86
C GLY A 462 0.27 -3.88 4.37
N ASN A 463 -0.48 -4.82 4.96
CA ASN A 463 -1.92 -4.94 4.70
C ASN A 463 -2.66 -3.73 5.27
N ASP A 464 -3.54 -3.15 4.46
CA ASP A 464 -4.44 -2.08 4.91
C ASP A 464 -5.66 -2.67 5.65
N ILE A 465 -6.12 -3.86 5.25
CA ILE A 465 -7.27 -4.56 5.88
C ILE A 465 -6.90 -5.97 6.35
N VAL A 466 -7.32 -6.33 7.57
CA VAL A 466 -7.27 -7.69 8.11
C VAL A 466 -8.68 -8.29 8.11
N LEU A 467 -8.85 -9.41 7.41
CA LEU A 467 -10.12 -10.12 7.33
C LEU A 467 -10.22 -11.20 8.41
N ILE A 468 -11.30 -11.14 9.20
CA ILE A 468 -11.63 -12.07 10.27
C ILE A 468 -13.05 -12.58 10.05
N ALA A 469 -13.21 -13.68 9.32
CA ALA A 469 -14.53 -14.15 8.87
C ALA A 469 -15.40 -14.71 10.00
N HIS A 470 -14.80 -15.15 11.11
CA HIS A 470 -15.50 -15.94 12.11
C HIS A 470 -15.11 -15.56 13.54
N ASP A 471 -16.10 -15.68 14.43
CA ASP A 471 -16.00 -15.41 15.88
C ASP A 471 -15.72 -13.93 16.23
N TYR A 472 -16.73 -13.26 16.78
CA TYR A 472 -16.62 -11.89 17.30
C TYR A 472 -15.46 -11.71 18.29
N THR A 473 -15.13 -12.74 19.07
CA THR A 473 -14.03 -12.70 20.03
C THR A 473 -12.67 -12.57 19.33
N ASN A 474 -12.52 -13.18 18.16
CA ASN A 474 -11.31 -13.09 17.34
C ASN A 474 -11.14 -11.69 16.75
N VAL A 475 -12.24 -11.04 16.35
CA VAL A 475 -12.23 -9.64 15.92
C VAL A 475 -11.75 -8.73 17.05
N LYS A 476 -12.30 -8.88 18.25
CA LYS A 476 -11.90 -8.08 19.42
C LYS A 476 -10.42 -8.25 19.77
N LYS A 477 -9.95 -9.49 19.83
CA LYS A 477 -8.53 -9.79 20.09
C LYS A 477 -7.61 -9.16 19.05
N THR A 478 -8.01 -9.19 17.79
CA THR A 478 -7.27 -8.58 16.68
C THR A 478 -7.13 -7.08 16.85
N ILE A 479 -8.25 -6.37 17.08
CA ILE A 479 -8.23 -4.91 17.32
C ILE A 479 -7.36 -4.57 18.53
N GLU A 480 -7.54 -5.27 19.65
CA GLU A 480 -6.78 -5.03 20.87
C GLU A 480 -5.28 -5.28 20.70
N ALA A 481 -4.90 -6.28 19.91
CA ALA A 481 -3.50 -6.59 19.62
C ALA A 481 -2.84 -5.50 18.77
N ILE A 482 -3.50 -5.04 17.70
CA ILE A 482 -2.98 -3.96 16.84
C ILE A 482 -2.90 -2.65 17.63
N VAL A 483 -3.92 -2.31 18.43
CA VAL A 483 -3.89 -1.12 19.31
C VAL A 483 -2.69 -1.16 20.26
N ARG A 484 -2.42 -2.33 20.85
CA ARG A 484 -1.27 -2.51 21.74
C ARG A 484 0.05 -2.36 20.97
N ALA A 485 0.19 -3.00 19.82
CA ALA A 485 1.39 -2.90 18.98
C ALA A 485 1.70 -1.45 18.59
N VAL A 486 0.68 -0.63 18.31
CA VAL A 486 0.86 0.80 18.06
C VAL A 486 1.31 1.56 19.31
N LYS A 487 0.65 1.32 20.45
CA LYS A 487 0.99 1.95 21.74
C LYS A 487 2.40 1.59 22.23
N ASP A 488 2.87 0.39 21.91
CA ASP A 488 4.20 -0.11 22.24
C ASP A 488 5.27 0.31 21.21
N GLY A 489 4.88 0.98 20.12
CA GLY A 489 5.78 1.49 19.08
C GLY A 489 6.26 0.43 18.07
N GLU A 490 5.68 -0.76 18.07
CA GLU A 490 5.95 -1.80 17.07
C GLU A 490 5.37 -1.44 15.70
N ILE A 491 4.21 -0.77 15.69
CA ILE A 491 3.58 -0.21 14.49
C ILE A 491 3.48 1.30 14.68
N SER A 492 3.89 2.09 13.70
CA SER A 492 3.70 3.55 13.78
C SER A 492 2.25 3.91 13.54
N GLU A 493 1.71 4.88 14.29
CA GLU A 493 0.35 5.39 14.01
C GLU A 493 0.24 5.99 12.60
N GLU A 494 1.35 6.50 12.04
CA GLU A 494 1.38 7.00 10.67
C GLU A 494 1.13 5.89 9.63
N SER A 495 1.66 4.68 9.83
CA SER A 495 1.34 3.55 8.94
C SER A 495 -0.14 3.15 9.00
N ILE A 496 -0.78 3.32 10.18
CA ILE A 496 -2.22 3.15 10.34
C ILE A 496 -2.97 4.26 9.58
N ASN A 497 -2.53 5.51 9.69
CA ASN A 497 -3.12 6.64 8.96
C ASN A 497 -3.08 6.41 7.45
N GLU A 498 -1.95 5.95 6.90
CA GLU A 498 -1.80 5.64 5.48
C GLU A 498 -2.79 4.56 5.03
N SER A 499 -2.92 3.48 5.81
CA SER A 499 -3.86 2.39 5.54
C SER A 499 -5.31 2.86 5.54
N VAL A 500 -5.69 3.59 6.60
CA VAL A 500 -7.05 4.15 6.72
C VAL A 500 -7.32 5.17 5.62
N ASN A 501 -6.33 5.95 5.18
CA ASN A 501 -6.51 6.86 4.06
C ASN A 501 -6.85 6.12 2.78
N ARG A 502 -6.13 5.04 2.43
CA ARG A 502 -6.48 4.21 1.26
C ARG A 502 -7.90 3.64 1.36
N ILE A 503 -8.28 3.16 2.54
CA ILE A 503 -9.61 2.61 2.80
C ILE A 503 -10.70 3.68 2.60
N LEU A 504 -10.53 4.86 3.18
CA LEU A 504 -11.52 5.94 3.08
C LEU A 504 -11.58 6.51 1.66
N SER A 505 -10.44 6.66 0.98
CA SER A 505 -10.38 7.07 -0.42
C SER A 505 -11.06 6.05 -1.34
N LEU A 506 -10.97 4.75 -1.05
CA LEU A 506 -11.72 3.73 -1.78
C LEU A 506 -13.23 3.86 -1.57
N LYS A 507 -13.67 4.09 -0.32
CA LYS A 507 -15.09 4.34 -0.02
C LYS A 507 -15.61 5.59 -0.75
N GLU A 508 -14.79 6.63 -0.85
CA GLU A 508 -15.10 7.87 -1.57
C GLU A 508 -15.12 7.67 -3.08
N LYS A 509 -14.14 6.94 -3.66
CA LYS A 509 -14.07 6.63 -5.09
C LYS A 509 -15.35 5.99 -5.61
N TYR A 510 -15.94 5.08 -4.83
CA TYR A 510 -17.20 4.39 -5.17
C TYR A 510 -18.44 5.11 -4.64
N ASN A 511 -18.25 6.30 -4.05
CA ASN A 511 -19.29 7.14 -3.47
C ASN A 511 -20.22 6.34 -2.54
N LEU A 512 -19.61 5.48 -1.70
CA LEU A 512 -20.38 4.53 -0.90
C LEU A 512 -21.32 5.27 0.04
N ALA A 513 -22.56 4.78 0.09
CA ALA A 513 -23.57 5.28 0.98
C ALA A 513 -24.35 4.11 1.59
N ASN A 514 -24.87 4.32 2.80
CA ASN A 514 -25.71 3.35 3.50
C ASN A 514 -27.17 3.41 3.01
N GLU A 515 -27.36 3.62 1.70
CA GLU A 515 -28.68 3.66 1.08
C GLU A 515 -29.32 2.28 1.05
N LYS A 516 -30.58 2.24 1.47
CA LYS A 516 -31.37 1.02 1.42
C LYS A 516 -31.73 0.71 -0.03
N VAL A 517 -31.73 -0.57 -0.35
CA VAL A 517 -32.24 -1.06 -1.64
C VAL A 517 -33.65 -1.59 -1.45
N ASP A 518 -34.46 -1.52 -2.51
CA ASP A 518 -35.79 -2.11 -2.55
C ASP A 518 -35.72 -3.65 -2.69
N GLU A 519 -36.88 -4.30 -2.79
CA GLU A 519 -36.96 -5.73 -3.04
C GLU A 519 -36.27 -6.10 -4.37
N VAL A 520 -35.49 -7.18 -4.36
CA VAL A 520 -34.73 -7.64 -5.53
C VAL A 520 -35.68 -8.25 -6.57
N ASP A 521 -35.61 -7.78 -7.82
CA ASP A 521 -36.30 -8.41 -8.95
C ASP A 521 -35.52 -9.64 -9.45
N LEU A 522 -35.68 -10.76 -8.75
CA LEU A 522 -35.06 -12.03 -9.13
C LEU A 522 -35.51 -12.52 -10.52
N GLN A 523 -36.71 -12.17 -10.98
CA GLN A 523 -37.19 -12.63 -12.29
C GLN A 523 -36.41 -11.93 -13.41
N GLN A 524 -36.23 -10.63 -13.29
CA GLN A 524 -35.48 -9.86 -14.26
C GLN A 524 -33.99 -10.25 -14.26
N LEU A 525 -33.34 -10.35 -13.09
CA LEU A 525 -31.95 -10.80 -12.99
C LEU A 525 -31.74 -12.18 -13.62
N ASN A 526 -32.63 -13.15 -13.34
CA ASN A 526 -32.55 -14.48 -13.93
C ASN A 526 -32.76 -14.47 -15.45
N LYS A 527 -33.66 -13.63 -15.96
CA LYS A 527 -33.88 -13.47 -17.40
C LYS A 527 -32.65 -12.89 -18.10
N ASP A 528 -31.94 -11.96 -17.46
CA ASP A 528 -30.71 -11.38 -18.00
C ASP A 528 -29.56 -12.39 -17.99
N ILE A 529 -29.42 -13.19 -16.92
CA ILE A 529 -28.51 -14.35 -16.88
C ILE A 529 -28.83 -15.32 -18.02
N GLU A 530 -30.08 -15.72 -18.22
CA GLU A 530 -30.47 -16.62 -19.31
C GLU A 530 -30.11 -16.05 -20.69
N LYS A 531 -30.28 -14.73 -20.88
CA LYS A 531 -29.93 -14.07 -22.13
C LYS A 531 -28.42 -14.04 -22.36
N LEU A 532 -27.64 -13.83 -21.30
CA LEU A 532 -26.18 -13.89 -21.34
C LEU A 532 -25.69 -15.29 -21.73
N LEU A 533 -26.25 -16.33 -21.12
CA LEU A 533 -25.85 -17.73 -21.33
C LEU A 533 -26.22 -18.30 -22.72
N ARG A 534 -27.02 -17.59 -23.52
CA ARG A 534 -27.38 -17.98 -24.89
C ARG A 534 -26.44 -17.40 -25.95
N LYS A 535 -25.60 -16.44 -25.58
CA LYS A 535 -24.53 -15.91 -26.45
C LYS A 535 -23.35 -16.85 -26.39
#